data_AF-A0A443S2J4-F1
#
_entry.id   AF-A0A443S2J4-F1
#
_cell.length_a   1.000
_cell.length_b   1.000
_cell.length_c   1.000
_cell.angle_alpha   90.00
_cell.angle_beta   90.00
_cell.angle_gamma   90.00
#
_symmetry.space_group_name_H-M   'P 1'
#
loop_
_entity.id
_entity.type
_entity.pdbx_description
1 polymer ?
#
loop_
_entity_poly.entity_id
_entity_poly.type
_entity_poly.pdbx_seq_one_letter_code
_entity_poly.pdbx_strand_id
1 'polypeptide(L)'
;YLMKHKQYFSAAEVFKKIGDIKKLAMIYVKSCQWEEAFKLVNEYPELREEVYVPYATWLAENDRFVESQQAFHKAGKVNEALRVLLQLTNNAINERRFNDAAYYNWILSMQCLDQGNEAESEALRQRFINKFTTLQRKADIYYAYHNIYRYIEEPFTSFFPDALFNMARFVFHLTLNNTPEGVSKVSILYALAKQGRNLGAYKLTRLVYEKLHSLLIPPRFQDAIELGDLTIRAKPFSDAEVRCDAHANNRMIEMIIKRS
;
A
#
# COMPACT_ATOMS: atom_id res chain seq x y z
N TYR A 1 34.45 -17.61 -21.17
CA TYR A 1 34.56 -16.83 -22.43
C TYR A 1 33.18 -16.64 -23.06
N LEU A 2 32.45 -17.70 -23.42
CA LEU A 2 31.11 -17.63 -24.04
C LEU A 2 30.04 -16.87 -23.22
N MET A 3 29.99 -17.07 -21.89
CA MET A 3 29.10 -16.30 -21.00
C MET A 3 29.40 -14.80 -20.95
N LYS A 4 30.66 -14.38 -21.19
CA LYS A 4 31.04 -12.95 -21.24
C LYS A 4 30.59 -12.29 -22.54
N HIS A 5 30.40 -13.05 -23.62
CA HIS A 5 29.95 -12.56 -24.92
C HIS A 5 28.44 -12.71 -25.16
N LYS A 6 27.64 -13.01 -24.12
CA LYS A 6 26.18 -13.21 -24.20
C LYS A 6 25.73 -14.29 -25.20
N GLN A 7 26.60 -15.21 -25.59
CA GLN A 7 26.27 -16.35 -26.45
C GLN A 7 25.68 -17.49 -25.61
N TYR A 8 24.48 -17.26 -25.08
CA TYR A 8 23.84 -18.17 -24.11
C TYR A 8 23.46 -19.52 -24.71
N PHE A 9 23.04 -19.55 -25.98
CA PHE A 9 22.62 -20.78 -26.67
C PHE A 9 23.77 -21.78 -26.86
N SER A 10 24.89 -21.33 -27.44
CA SER A 10 26.08 -22.16 -27.62
C SER A 10 26.72 -22.57 -26.30
N ALA A 11 26.64 -21.70 -25.27
CA ALA A 11 27.10 -22.06 -23.93
C ALA A 11 26.23 -23.16 -23.31
N ALA A 12 24.89 -23.08 -23.43
CA ALA A 12 23.97 -24.09 -22.92
C ALA A 12 24.23 -25.47 -23.54
N GLU A 13 24.46 -25.55 -24.85
CA GLU A 13 24.80 -26.83 -25.52
C GLU A 13 26.13 -27.42 -25.01
N VAL A 14 27.14 -26.57 -24.80
CA VAL A 14 28.45 -26.99 -24.29
C VAL A 14 28.32 -27.52 -22.86
N PHE A 15 27.61 -26.81 -21.97
CA PHE A 15 27.44 -27.28 -20.59
C PHE A 15 26.52 -28.49 -20.48
N LYS A 16 25.54 -28.63 -21.39
CA LYS A 16 24.73 -29.86 -21.53
C LYS A 16 25.60 -31.06 -21.91
N LYS A 17 26.58 -30.89 -22.81
CA LYS A 17 27.55 -31.94 -23.19
C LYS A 17 28.58 -32.24 -22.10
N ILE A 18 28.97 -31.23 -21.32
CA ILE A 18 29.92 -31.36 -20.19
C ILE A 18 29.26 -31.99 -18.95
N GLY A 19 27.93 -31.93 -18.83
CA GLY A 19 27.19 -32.47 -17.69
C GLY A 19 27.22 -31.57 -16.43
N ASP A 20 27.64 -30.31 -16.56
CA ASP A 20 27.62 -29.34 -15.45
C ASP A 20 26.25 -28.65 -15.36
N ILE A 21 25.34 -29.31 -14.64
CA ILE A 21 23.92 -28.94 -14.54
C ILE A 21 23.73 -27.60 -13.81
N LYS A 22 24.60 -27.27 -12.84
CA LYS A 22 24.59 -25.99 -12.11
C LYS A 22 24.85 -24.82 -13.05
N LYS A 23 25.93 -24.89 -13.84
CA LYS A 23 26.26 -23.83 -14.80
C LYS A 23 25.22 -23.73 -15.92
N LEU A 24 24.62 -24.84 -16.32
CA LEU A 24 23.53 -24.86 -17.29
C LEU A 24 22.30 -24.12 -16.76
N ALA A 25 21.87 -24.38 -15.52
CA ALA A 25 20.76 -23.67 -14.88
C ALA A 25 21.03 -22.15 -14.80
N MET A 26 22.24 -21.75 -14.39
CA MET A 26 22.62 -20.34 -14.34
C MET A 26 22.56 -19.65 -15.72
N ILE A 27 22.84 -20.37 -16.81
CA ILE A 27 22.72 -19.82 -18.17
C ILE A 27 21.26 -19.60 -18.52
N TYR A 28 20.38 -20.59 -18.27
CA TYR A 28 18.96 -20.45 -18.53
C TYR A 28 18.33 -19.30 -17.75
N VAL A 29 18.71 -19.13 -16.48
CA VAL A 29 18.32 -17.99 -15.65
C VAL A 29 18.78 -16.67 -16.29
N LYS A 30 20.05 -16.57 -16.70
CA LYS A 30 20.59 -15.35 -17.33
C LYS A 30 19.95 -15.04 -18.69
N SER A 31 19.53 -16.05 -19.43
CA SER A 31 18.80 -15.87 -20.69
C SER A 31 17.28 -15.74 -20.51
N CYS A 32 16.77 -15.70 -19.27
CA CYS A 32 15.34 -15.67 -18.96
C CYS A 32 14.53 -16.83 -19.57
N GLN A 33 15.17 -17.98 -19.79
CA GLN A 33 14.54 -19.20 -20.30
C GLN A 33 13.99 -20.03 -19.12
N TRP A 34 12.93 -19.52 -18.50
CA TRP A 34 12.39 -20.09 -17.27
C TRP A 34 11.79 -21.49 -17.45
N GLU A 35 11.16 -21.77 -18.58
CA GLU A 35 10.54 -23.09 -18.85
C GLU A 35 11.56 -24.23 -18.83
N GLU A 36 12.69 -24.05 -19.53
CA GLU A 36 13.78 -25.02 -19.55
C GLU A 36 14.47 -25.12 -18.18
N ALA A 37 14.59 -24.00 -17.47
CA ALA A 37 15.11 -23.99 -16.10
C ALA A 37 14.20 -24.78 -15.14
N PHE A 38 12.87 -24.67 -15.27
CA PHE A 38 11.93 -25.42 -14.42
C PHE A 38 11.92 -26.92 -14.71
N LYS A 39 12.04 -27.32 -15.98
CA LYS A 39 12.22 -28.74 -16.34
C LYS A 39 13.46 -29.32 -15.63
N LEU A 40 14.55 -28.56 -15.66
CA LEU A 40 15.80 -28.97 -15.05
C LEU A 40 15.75 -29.01 -13.51
N VAL A 41 14.95 -28.14 -12.88
CA VAL A 41 14.69 -28.21 -11.42
C VAL A 41 13.80 -29.40 -11.04
N ASN A 42 12.87 -29.81 -11.91
CA ASN A 42 12.06 -31.01 -11.66
C ASN A 42 12.90 -32.29 -11.70
N GLU A 43 13.92 -32.34 -12.56
CA GLU A 43 14.89 -33.44 -12.63
C GLU A 43 15.91 -33.38 -11.48
N TYR A 44 16.34 -32.18 -11.09
CA TYR A 44 17.35 -31.95 -10.06
C TYR A 44 16.86 -30.94 -9.00
N PRO A 45 16.19 -31.42 -7.93
CA PRO A 45 15.62 -30.56 -6.88
C PRO A 45 16.64 -29.70 -6.14
N GLU A 46 17.93 -30.08 -6.14
CA GLU A 46 19.03 -29.32 -5.52
C GLU A 46 19.20 -27.91 -6.11
N LEU A 47 18.72 -27.67 -7.33
CA LEU A 47 18.86 -26.39 -8.04
C LEU A 47 17.69 -25.43 -7.80
N ARG A 48 16.72 -25.83 -6.97
CA ARG A 48 15.49 -25.08 -6.74
C ARG A 48 15.79 -23.66 -6.25
N GLU A 49 16.72 -23.51 -5.31
CA GLU A 49 17.13 -22.19 -4.82
C GLU A 49 17.76 -21.34 -5.93
N GLU A 50 18.71 -21.90 -6.68
CA GLU A 50 19.46 -21.17 -7.71
C GLU A 50 18.59 -20.69 -8.89
N VAL A 51 17.47 -21.35 -9.15
CA VAL A 51 16.55 -20.98 -10.24
C VAL A 51 15.38 -20.13 -9.74
N TYR A 52 14.71 -20.53 -8.65
CA TYR A 52 13.51 -19.84 -8.18
C TYR A 52 13.80 -18.48 -7.54
N VAL A 53 14.97 -18.28 -6.90
CA VAL A 53 15.31 -16.96 -6.33
C VAL A 53 15.48 -15.90 -7.44
N PRO A 54 16.30 -16.11 -8.48
CA PRO A 54 16.39 -15.17 -9.60
C PRO A 54 15.08 -15.00 -10.38
N TYR A 55 14.29 -16.07 -10.48
CA TYR A 55 12.96 -15.99 -11.10
C TYR A 55 12.03 -15.09 -10.28
N ALA A 56 12.03 -15.25 -8.95
CA ALA A 56 11.21 -14.43 -8.06
C ALA A 56 11.64 -12.96 -8.09
N THR A 57 12.95 -12.67 -8.15
CA THR A 57 13.43 -11.29 -8.30
C THR A 57 13.01 -10.69 -9.64
N TRP A 58 13.12 -11.45 -10.74
CA TRP A 58 12.67 -11.00 -12.05
C TRP A 58 11.15 -10.75 -12.08
N LEU A 59 10.34 -11.62 -11.45
CA LEU A 59 8.90 -11.40 -11.33
C LEU A 59 8.58 -10.14 -10.51
N ALA A 60 9.32 -9.87 -9.43
CA ALA A 60 9.15 -8.65 -8.64
C ALA A 60 9.51 -7.39 -9.45
N GLU A 61 10.56 -7.45 -10.27
CA GLU A 61 10.96 -6.36 -11.17
C GLU A 61 9.90 -6.06 -12.24
N ASN A 62 9.09 -7.05 -12.63
CA ASN A 62 8.02 -6.90 -13.63
C ASN A 62 6.62 -6.71 -13.02
N ASP A 63 6.53 -6.21 -11.79
CA ASP A 63 5.28 -6.00 -11.05
C ASP A 63 4.40 -7.26 -10.82
N ARG A 64 4.92 -8.48 -11.05
CA ARG A 64 4.21 -9.76 -10.84
C ARG A 64 4.45 -10.31 -9.43
N PHE A 65 4.02 -9.55 -8.44
CA PHE A 65 4.40 -9.77 -7.05
C PHE A 65 3.82 -11.03 -6.40
N VAL A 66 2.56 -11.37 -6.68
CA VAL A 66 1.93 -12.59 -6.11
C VAL A 66 2.70 -13.84 -6.55
N GLU A 67 3.09 -13.87 -7.81
CA GLU A 67 3.89 -14.96 -8.36
C GLU A 67 5.33 -14.94 -7.82
N SER A 68 5.92 -13.75 -7.65
CA SER A 68 7.24 -13.60 -7.03
C SER A 68 7.26 -14.21 -5.62
N GLN A 69 6.25 -13.93 -4.80
CA GLN A 69 6.15 -14.53 -3.47
C GLN A 69 5.99 -16.05 -3.51
N GLN A 70 5.13 -16.57 -4.40
CA GLN A 70 4.99 -18.01 -4.59
C GLN A 70 6.31 -18.65 -5.03
N ALA A 71 7.10 -17.99 -5.86
CA ALA A 71 8.41 -18.44 -6.29
C ALA A 71 9.42 -18.45 -5.13
N PHE A 72 9.48 -17.42 -4.29
CA PHE A 72 10.32 -17.43 -3.09
C PHE A 72 9.92 -18.51 -2.08
N HIS A 73 8.62 -18.75 -1.91
CA HIS A 73 8.12 -19.84 -1.07
C HIS A 73 8.54 -21.21 -1.63
N LYS A 74 8.44 -21.41 -2.95
CA LYS A 74 8.96 -22.62 -3.63
C LYS A 74 10.47 -22.77 -3.48
N ALA A 75 11.23 -21.69 -3.32
CA ALA A 75 12.67 -21.71 -3.06
C ALA A 75 13.03 -21.98 -1.59
N GLY A 76 12.06 -21.99 -0.66
CA GLY A 76 12.30 -22.09 0.78
C GLY A 76 12.88 -20.81 1.41
N LYS A 77 12.92 -19.70 0.66
CA LYS A 77 13.54 -18.42 1.08
C LYS A 77 12.50 -17.41 1.57
N VAL A 78 11.71 -17.82 2.57
CA VAL A 78 10.62 -17.00 3.12
C VAL A 78 11.15 -15.67 3.70
N ASN A 79 12.30 -15.70 4.38
CA ASN A 79 12.91 -14.49 4.97
C ASN A 79 13.34 -13.47 3.91
N GLU A 80 13.85 -13.92 2.77
CA GLU A 80 14.21 -13.02 1.65
C GLU A 80 12.95 -12.44 1.00
N ALA A 81 11.91 -13.26 0.84
CA ALA A 81 10.60 -12.80 0.35
C ALA A 81 10.03 -11.67 1.22
N LEU A 82 10.13 -11.80 2.56
CA LEU A 82 9.71 -10.77 3.51
C LEU A 82 10.52 -9.49 3.35
N ARG A 83 11.84 -9.59 3.18
CA ARG A 83 12.70 -8.42 2.98
C ARG A 83 12.34 -7.67 1.70
N VAL A 84 12.13 -8.39 0.60
CA VAL A 84 11.70 -7.80 -0.68
C VAL A 84 10.32 -7.14 -0.52
N LEU A 85 9.37 -7.81 0.14
CA LEU A 85 8.03 -7.26 0.37
C LEU A 85 8.06 -5.96 1.20
N LEU A 86 8.89 -5.91 2.25
CA LEU A 86 9.06 -4.70 3.06
C LEU A 86 9.67 -3.55 2.23
N GLN A 87 10.65 -3.85 1.38
CA GLN A 87 11.26 -2.85 0.50
C GLN A 87 10.25 -2.34 -0.53
N LEU A 88 9.47 -3.21 -1.15
CA LEU A 88 8.39 -2.85 -2.07
C LEU A 88 7.32 -2.00 -1.38
N THR A 89 6.98 -2.31 -0.14
CA THR A 89 6.05 -1.51 0.66
C THR A 89 6.55 -0.08 0.82
N ASN A 90 7.81 0.10 1.20
CA ASN A 90 8.40 1.43 1.35
C ASN A 90 8.49 2.17 0.01
N ASN A 91 8.86 1.47 -1.06
CA ASN A 91 8.90 2.05 -2.41
C ASN A 91 7.51 2.52 -2.85
N ALA A 92 6.47 1.69 -2.67
CA ALA A 92 5.09 2.03 -3.04
C ALA A 92 4.58 3.26 -2.28
N ILE A 93 4.94 3.41 -1.00
CA ILE A 93 4.62 4.60 -0.20
C ILE A 93 5.32 5.84 -0.79
N ASN A 94 6.61 5.74 -1.10
CA ASN A 94 7.40 6.84 -1.67
C ASN A 94 6.92 7.26 -3.06
N GLU A 95 6.56 6.29 -3.91
CA GLU A 95 6.01 6.48 -5.25
C GLU A 95 4.53 6.88 -5.25
N ARG A 96 3.90 6.97 -4.08
CA ARG A 96 2.46 7.28 -3.90
C ARG A 96 1.52 6.26 -4.53
N ARG A 97 1.99 5.03 -4.76
CA ARG A 97 1.19 3.85 -5.16
C ARG A 97 0.47 3.28 -3.94
N PHE A 98 -0.46 4.05 -3.36
CA PHE A 98 -1.10 3.71 -2.08
C PHE A 98 -1.96 2.44 -2.12
N ASN A 99 -2.53 2.07 -3.27
CA ASN A 99 -3.27 0.82 -3.40
C ASN A 99 -2.35 -0.40 -3.21
N ASP A 100 -1.17 -0.35 -3.81
CA ASP A 100 -0.16 -1.41 -3.69
C ASP A 100 0.42 -1.43 -2.27
N ALA A 101 0.71 -0.27 -1.70
CA ALA A 101 1.13 -0.16 -0.30
C ALA A 101 0.10 -0.78 0.66
N ALA A 102 -1.20 -0.58 0.41
CA ALA A 102 -2.26 -1.20 1.19
C ALA A 102 -2.23 -2.73 1.08
N TYR A 103 -2.15 -3.22 -0.16
CA TYR A 103 -2.10 -4.64 -0.45
C TYR A 103 -0.87 -5.32 0.19
N TYR A 104 0.31 -4.71 0.11
CA TYR A 104 1.52 -5.26 0.72
C TYR A 104 1.46 -5.26 2.25
N ASN A 105 0.93 -4.21 2.87
CA ASN A 105 0.72 -4.20 4.33
C ASN A 105 -0.28 -5.29 4.76
N TRP A 106 -1.29 -5.58 3.95
CA TRP A 106 -2.23 -6.68 4.20
C TRP A 106 -1.57 -8.05 4.06
N ILE A 107 -0.73 -8.27 3.05
CA ILE A 107 0.03 -9.54 2.96
C ILE A 107 0.96 -9.71 4.16
N LEU A 108 1.69 -8.65 4.54
CA LEU A 108 2.55 -8.67 5.73
C LEU A 108 1.76 -8.96 7.00
N SER A 109 0.52 -8.47 7.11
CA SER A 109 -0.34 -8.77 8.26
C SER A 109 -0.70 -10.25 8.29
N MET A 110 -1.13 -10.83 7.17
CA MET A 110 -1.46 -12.27 7.08
C MET A 110 -0.26 -13.16 7.46
N GLN A 111 0.94 -12.81 6.99
CA GLN A 111 2.15 -13.54 7.38
C GLN A 111 2.47 -13.43 8.89
N CYS A 112 2.19 -12.28 9.52
CA CYS A 112 2.32 -12.15 10.97
C CYS A 112 1.32 -13.04 11.71
N LEU A 113 0.12 -13.25 11.15
CA LEU A 113 -0.89 -14.14 11.73
C LEU A 113 -0.42 -15.60 11.67
N ASP A 114 0.08 -16.03 10.51
CA ASP A 114 0.63 -17.39 10.32
C ASP A 114 1.79 -17.66 11.29
N GLN A 115 2.74 -16.73 11.37
CA GLN A 115 3.86 -16.81 12.33
C GLN A 115 3.39 -16.79 13.80
N GLY A 116 2.30 -16.08 14.11
CA GLY A 116 1.71 -16.06 15.44
C GLY A 116 1.03 -17.38 15.83
N ASN A 117 0.47 -18.10 14.86
CA ASN A 117 -0.12 -19.42 15.05
C ASN A 117 0.94 -20.50 15.29
N GLU A 118 2.08 -20.41 14.59
CA GLU A 118 3.23 -21.31 14.75
C GLU A 118 4.07 -21.04 16.01
N ALA A 119 3.89 -19.88 16.66
CA ALA A 119 4.68 -19.50 17.83
C ALA A 119 4.33 -20.33 19.08
N GLU A 120 5.35 -20.93 19.69
CA GLU A 120 5.23 -21.72 20.94
C GLU A 120 5.08 -20.84 22.19
N SER A 121 5.65 -19.63 22.19
CA SER A 121 5.63 -18.72 23.34
C SER A 121 4.50 -17.69 23.23
N GLU A 122 3.70 -17.56 24.29
CA GLU A 122 2.60 -16.59 24.37
C GLU A 122 3.09 -15.13 24.21
N ALA A 123 4.29 -14.82 24.70
CA ALA A 123 4.89 -13.49 24.53
C ALA A 123 5.22 -13.17 23.06
N LEU A 124 5.67 -14.16 22.29
CA LEU A 124 5.94 -14.00 20.86
C LEU A 124 4.63 -13.89 20.08
N ARG A 125 3.64 -14.72 20.42
CA ARG A 125 2.29 -14.63 19.85
C ARG A 125 1.69 -13.24 20.03
N GLN A 126 1.75 -12.68 21.23
CA GLN A 126 1.24 -11.34 21.50
C GLN A 126 1.98 -10.26 20.68
N ARG A 127 3.30 -10.40 20.46
CA ARG A 127 4.06 -9.50 19.59
C ARG A 127 3.59 -9.58 18.13
N PHE A 128 3.34 -10.78 17.62
CA PHE A 128 2.82 -10.97 16.26
C PHE A 128 1.40 -10.43 16.09
N ILE A 129 0.52 -10.62 17.08
CA ILE A 129 -0.84 -10.05 17.08
C ILE A 129 -0.79 -8.50 17.09
N ASN A 130 0.10 -7.90 17.89
CA ASN A 130 0.28 -6.45 17.91
C ASN A 130 0.82 -5.92 16.57
N LYS A 131 1.74 -6.66 15.92
CA LYS A 131 2.21 -6.33 14.57
C LYS A 131 1.10 -6.45 13.53
N PHE A 132 0.33 -7.54 13.57
CA PHE A 132 -0.83 -7.77 12.71
C PHE A 132 -1.82 -6.61 12.78
N THR A 133 -2.25 -6.23 13.98
CA THR A 133 -3.21 -5.13 14.16
C THR A 133 -2.68 -3.79 13.66
N THR A 134 -1.37 -3.54 13.83
CA THR A 134 -0.72 -2.33 13.31
C THR A 134 -0.66 -2.32 11.78
N LEU A 135 -0.27 -3.42 11.17
CA LEU A 135 -0.20 -3.57 9.71
C LEU A 135 -1.59 -3.53 9.06
N GLN A 136 -2.58 -4.16 9.68
CA GLN A 136 -3.96 -4.13 9.19
C GLN A 136 -4.50 -2.70 9.20
N ARG A 137 -4.29 -1.95 10.28
CA ARG A 137 -4.65 -0.53 10.34
C ARG A 137 -3.96 0.28 9.24
N LYS A 138 -2.67 0.03 8.97
CA LYS A 138 -1.95 0.70 7.87
C LYS A 138 -2.55 0.35 6.51
N ALA A 139 -2.89 -0.92 6.27
CA ALA A 139 -3.52 -1.38 5.04
C ALA A 139 -4.86 -0.67 4.80
N ASP A 140 -5.73 -0.63 5.82
CA ASP A 140 -7.04 0.03 5.74
C ASP A 140 -6.89 1.54 5.45
N ILE A 141 -5.92 2.21 6.08
CA ILE A 141 -5.63 3.63 5.84
C ILE A 141 -5.17 3.85 4.41
N TYR A 142 -4.17 3.11 3.93
CA TYR A 142 -3.64 3.30 2.57
C TYR A 142 -4.69 3.00 1.49
N TYR A 143 -5.52 1.97 1.70
CA TYR A 143 -6.57 1.60 0.77
C TYR A 143 -7.62 2.71 0.61
N ALA A 144 -8.12 3.23 1.73
CA ALA A 144 -9.10 4.32 1.69
C ALA A 144 -8.45 5.65 1.22
N TYR A 145 -7.20 5.92 1.63
CA TYR A 145 -6.47 7.12 1.22
C TYR A 145 -6.15 7.14 -0.27
N HIS A 146 -5.92 6.00 -0.92
CA HIS A 146 -5.71 5.92 -2.36
C HIS A 146 -6.83 6.63 -3.15
N ASN A 147 -8.09 6.38 -2.80
CA ASN A 147 -9.23 7.00 -3.47
C ASN A 147 -9.30 8.52 -3.24
N ILE A 148 -8.93 8.98 -2.03
CA ILE A 148 -8.87 10.40 -1.69
C ILE A 148 -7.73 11.08 -2.47
N TYR A 149 -6.56 10.44 -2.54
CA TYR A 149 -5.41 10.95 -3.26
C TYR A 149 -5.71 11.10 -4.75
N ARG A 150 -6.32 10.07 -5.36
CA ARG A 150 -6.77 10.13 -6.76
C ARG A 150 -7.78 11.24 -7.00
N TYR A 151 -8.75 11.43 -6.10
CA TYR A 151 -9.73 12.52 -6.21
C TYR A 151 -9.09 13.93 -6.23
N ILE A 152 -7.94 14.10 -5.58
CA ILE A 152 -7.26 15.39 -5.50
C ILE A 152 -6.36 15.64 -6.71
N GLU A 153 -5.72 14.60 -7.23
CA GLU A 153 -4.84 14.71 -8.40
C GLU A 153 -5.61 14.67 -9.72
N GLU A 154 -6.69 13.88 -9.81
CA GLU A 154 -7.50 13.74 -11.01
C GLU A 154 -8.64 14.79 -11.04
N PRO A 155 -8.88 15.46 -12.18
CA PRO A 155 -9.91 16.49 -12.28
C PRO A 155 -11.35 15.95 -12.19
N PHE A 156 -11.53 14.63 -12.42
CA PHE A 156 -12.82 13.95 -12.39
C PHE A 156 -12.74 12.72 -11.50
N THR A 157 -13.85 12.38 -10.85
CA THR A 157 -13.96 11.18 -10.02
C THR A 157 -15.22 10.41 -10.37
N SER A 158 -15.11 9.08 -10.39
CA SER A 158 -16.25 8.19 -10.55
C SER A 158 -17.02 7.96 -9.24
N PHE A 159 -16.48 8.42 -8.10
CA PHE A 159 -17.10 8.20 -6.79
C PHE A 159 -18.18 9.23 -6.49
N PHE A 160 -19.26 8.75 -5.87
CA PHE A 160 -20.29 9.61 -5.31
C PHE A 160 -19.71 10.49 -4.18
N PRO A 161 -20.15 11.75 -4.04
CA PRO A 161 -19.72 12.65 -2.97
C PRO A 161 -19.81 12.05 -1.57
N ASP A 162 -20.88 11.31 -1.28
CA ASP A 162 -21.11 10.62 0.00
C ASP A 162 -20.03 9.57 0.30
N ALA A 163 -19.60 8.81 -0.71
CA ALA A 163 -18.56 7.79 -0.56
C ALA A 163 -17.20 8.42 -0.24
N LEU A 164 -16.82 9.48 -0.95
CA LEU A 164 -15.58 10.22 -0.68
C LEU A 164 -15.58 10.88 0.69
N PHE A 165 -16.73 11.45 1.09
CA PHE A 165 -16.90 12.02 2.43
C PHE A 165 -16.70 10.97 3.52
N ASN A 166 -17.34 9.81 3.38
CA ASN A 166 -17.22 8.70 4.33
C ASN A 166 -15.81 8.10 4.37
N MET A 167 -15.15 7.94 3.22
CA MET A 167 -13.75 7.51 3.14
C MET A 167 -12.82 8.51 3.84
N ALA A 168 -12.96 9.81 3.57
CA ALA A 168 -12.16 10.85 4.21
C ALA A 168 -12.35 10.87 5.72
N ARG A 169 -13.59 10.72 6.17
CA ARG A 169 -13.95 10.62 7.58
C ARG A 169 -13.34 9.40 8.27
N PHE A 170 -13.41 8.23 7.63
CA PHE A 170 -12.83 7.00 8.14
C PHE A 170 -11.30 7.13 8.28
N VAL A 171 -10.62 7.60 7.24
CA VAL A 171 -9.16 7.80 7.26
C VAL A 171 -8.78 8.85 8.30
N PHE A 172 -9.53 9.96 8.40
CA PHE A 172 -9.27 10.99 9.41
C PHE A 172 -9.35 10.40 10.82
N HIS A 173 -10.40 9.62 11.13
CA HIS A 173 -10.55 8.95 12.42
C HIS A 173 -9.36 8.04 12.75
N LEU A 174 -8.90 7.24 11.80
CA LEU A 174 -7.77 6.33 12.00
C LEU A 174 -6.43 7.07 12.15
N THR A 175 -6.27 8.23 11.51
CA THR A 175 -5.03 9.02 11.51
C THR A 175 -4.94 10.05 12.65
N LEU A 176 -5.90 10.07 13.57
CA LEU A 176 -5.92 10.96 14.75
C LEU A 176 -4.72 10.74 15.68
N ASN A 177 -4.33 9.47 15.90
CA ASN A 177 -3.27 9.09 16.84
C ASN A 177 -1.91 8.92 16.16
N ASN A 178 -1.89 8.32 14.97
CA ASN A 178 -0.66 8.04 14.25
C ASN A 178 -0.90 8.22 12.75
N THR A 179 -0.13 9.10 12.13
CA THR A 179 -0.15 9.29 10.68
C THR A 179 0.89 8.38 10.04
N PRO A 180 0.47 7.43 9.18
CA PRO A 180 1.41 6.63 8.42
C PRO A 180 2.15 7.50 7.39
N GLU A 181 3.31 7.03 6.98
CA GLU A 181 4.19 7.72 6.03
C GLU A 181 3.49 7.95 4.68
N GLY A 182 3.80 9.06 4.01
CA GLY A 182 3.21 9.40 2.71
C GLY A 182 1.74 9.89 2.75
N VAL A 183 1.02 9.74 3.88
CA VAL A 183 -0.37 10.20 4.00
C VAL A 183 -0.43 11.66 4.47
N SER A 184 -1.04 12.52 3.65
CA SER A 184 -1.22 13.94 3.98
C SER A 184 -2.54 14.20 4.69
N LYS A 185 -2.45 14.66 5.94
CA LYS A 185 -3.62 15.14 6.72
C LYS A 185 -4.37 16.28 6.02
N VAL A 186 -3.64 17.20 5.38
CA VAL A 186 -4.22 18.32 4.63
C VAL A 186 -5.07 17.80 3.47
N SER A 187 -4.58 16.79 2.75
CA SER A 187 -5.34 16.18 1.65
C SER A 187 -6.65 15.54 2.12
N ILE A 188 -6.61 14.81 3.24
CA ILE A 188 -7.80 14.19 3.85
C ILE A 188 -8.83 15.24 4.25
N LEU A 189 -8.40 16.26 5.00
CA LEU A 189 -9.27 17.33 5.48
C LEU A 189 -9.81 18.19 4.34
N TYR A 190 -9.01 18.46 3.31
CA TYR A 190 -9.44 19.18 2.12
C TYR A 190 -10.56 18.43 1.38
N ALA A 191 -10.39 17.13 1.14
CA ALA A 191 -11.42 16.31 0.51
C ALA A 191 -12.70 16.26 1.36
N LEU A 192 -12.54 16.09 2.68
CA LEU A 192 -13.65 16.12 3.63
C LEU A 192 -14.40 17.46 3.59
N ALA A 193 -13.68 18.58 3.54
CA ALA A 193 -14.29 19.90 3.53
C ALA A 193 -15.04 20.19 2.22
N LYS A 194 -14.42 19.85 1.09
CA LYS A 194 -15.00 20.03 -0.23
C LYS A 194 -16.28 19.20 -0.40
N GLN A 195 -16.28 17.94 0.04
CA GLN A 195 -17.47 17.10 -0.03
C GLN A 195 -18.51 17.45 1.04
N GLY A 196 -18.09 17.81 2.26
CA GLY A 196 -18.99 18.28 3.31
C GLY A 196 -19.80 19.50 2.88
N ARG A 197 -19.18 20.42 2.12
CA ARG A 197 -19.89 21.55 1.50
C ARG A 197 -20.96 21.10 0.50
N ASN A 198 -20.64 20.12 -0.36
CA ASN A 198 -21.58 19.60 -1.36
C ASN A 198 -22.76 18.87 -0.72
N LEU A 199 -22.52 18.19 0.40
CA LEU A 199 -23.54 17.43 1.14
C LEU A 199 -24.36 18.28 2.13
N GLY A 200 -23.98 19.55 2.34
CA GLY A 200 -24.69 20.46 3.24
C GLY A 200 -24.35 20.27 4.73
N ALA A 201 -23.23 19.64 5.06
CA ALA A 201 -22.71 19.51 6.42
C ALA A 201 -21.88 20.75 6.82
N TYR A 202 -22.52 21.92 6.82
CA TYR A 202 -21.82 23.20 6.97
C TYR A 202 -21.17 23.41 8.33
N LYS A 203 -21.77 22.92 9.43
CA LYS A 203 -21.22 23.03 10.79
C LYS A 203 -19.93 22.25 10.91
N LEU A 204 -19.95 20.98 10.49
CA LEU A 204 -18.76 20.14 10.44
C LEU A 204 -17.68 20.78 9.58
N THR A 205 -18.06 21.27 8.40
CA THR A 205 -17.10 21.78 7.44
C THR A 205 -16.38 23.03 7.94
N ARG A 206 -17.04 23.91 8.72
CA ARG A 206 -16.38 25.06 9.38
C ARG A 206 -15.26 24.60 10.30
N LEU A 207 -15.54 23.64 11.17
CA LEU A 207 -14.56 23.11 12.12
C LEU A 207 -13.39 22.43 11.40
N VAL A 208 -13.67 21.78 10.26
CA VAL A 208 -12.62 21.21 9.40
C VAL A 208 -11.75 22.31 8.80
N TYR A 209 -12.30 23.44 8.35
CA TYR A 209 -11.52 24.58 7.87
C TYR A 209 -10.68 25.24 8.97
N GLU A 210 -11.24 25.41 10.16
CA GLU A 210 -10.48 25.87 11.34
C GLU A 210 -9.29 24.94 11.63
N LYS A 211 -9.50 23.62 11.55
CA LYS A 211 -8.42 22.64 11.71
C LYS A 211 -7.42 22.62 10.56
N LEU A 212 -7.85 22.92 9.32
CA LEU A 212 -6.97 23.04 8.17
C LEU A 212 -6.01 24.23 8.34
N HIS A 213 -6.52 25.36 8.82
CA HIS A 213 -5.72 26.57 9.07
C HIS A 213 -4.71 26.40 10.21
N SER A 214 -4.94 25.45 11.14
CA SER A 214 -3.94 25.12 12.16
C SER A 214 -2.80 24.21 11.66
N LEU A 215 -2.88 23.74 10.40
CA LEU A 215 -1.86 22.91 9.77
C LEU A 215 -1.06 23.71 8.73
N LEU A 216 0.13 23.20 8.40
CA LEU A 216 0.95 23.77 7.32
C LEU A 216 0.33 23.40 5.97
N ILE A 217 -0.31 24.38 5.31
CA ILE A 217 -0.99 24.20 4.02
C ILE A 217 0.02 24.39 2.88
N PRO A 218 0.14 23.43 1.94
CA PRO A 218 0.93 23.63 0.72
C PRO A 218 0.30 24.69 -0.19
N PRO A 219 1.10 25.50 -0.92
CA PRO A 219 0.59 26.63 -1.71
C PRO A 219 -0.44 26.21 -2.77
N ARG A 220 -0.34 25.00 -3.32
CA ARG A 220 -1.32 24.44 -4.27
C ARG A 220 -2.75 24.40 -3.73
N PHE A 221 -2.93 24.26 -2.41
CA PHE A 221 -4.24 24.17 -1.78
C PHE A 221 -4.73 25.49 -1.20
N GLN A 222 -3.86 26.50 -1.09
CA GLN A 222 -4.15 27.72 -0.33
C GLN A 222 -5.36 28.48 -0.90
N ASP A 223 -5.32 28.85 -2.18
CA ASP A 223 -6.42 29.58 -2.84
C ASP A 223 -7.75 28.81 -2.76
N ALA A 224 -7.70 27.49 -2.96
CA ALA A 224 -8.89 26.65 -2.94
C ALA A 224 -9.49 26.52 -1.53
N ILE A 225 -8.65 26.45 -0.50
CA ILE A 225 -9.07 26.40 0.91
C ILE A 225 -9.63 27.75 1.35
N GLU A 226 -8.96 28.86 1.02
CA GLU A 226 -9.40 30.20 1.37
C GLU A 226 -10.76 30.54 0.73
N LEU A 227 -10.95 30.23 -0.56
CA LEU A 227 -12.23 30.38 -1.25
C LEU A 227 -13.31 29.47 -0.62
N GLY A 228 -12.93 28.26 -0.22
CA GLY A 228 -13.80 27.31 0.48
C GLY A 228 -14.28 27.81 1.84
N ASP A 229 -13.38 28.39 2.65
CA ASP A 229 -13.69 28.97 3.95
C ASP A 229 -14.64 30.17 3.81
N LEU A 230 -14.30 31.12 2.93
CA LEU A 230 -15.14 32.29 2.63
C LEU A 230 -16.56 31.90 2.22
N THR A 231 -16.71 30.90 1.34
CA THR A 231 -18.02 30.44 0.88
C THR A 231 -18.85 29.78 1.98
N ILE A 232 -18.23 29.14 2.97
CA ILE A 232 -18.96 28.50 4.08
C ILE A 232 -19.35 29.49 5.17
N ARG A 233 -18.58 30.56 5.36
CA ARG A 233 -18.98 31.66 6.27
C ARG A 233 -20.32 32.27 5.86
N ALA A 234 -20.64 32.29 4.57
CA ALA A 234 -21.93 32.76 4.05
C ALA A 234 -23.11 31.77 4.24
N LYS A 235 -22.88 30.53 4.70
CA LYS A 235 -23.92 29.49 4.87
C LYS A 235 -24.53 29.49 6.29
N PRO A 236 -25.68 28.85 6.52
CA PRO A 236 -26.23 28.72 7.88
C PRO A 236 -25.40 27.75 8.73
N PHE A 237 -25.43 27.92 10.05
CA PHE A 237 -24.80 27.01 11.03
C PHE A 237 -25.70 25.81 11.38
N SER A 238 -26.31 25.23 10.35
CA SER A 238 -27.18 24.05 10.46
C SER A 238 -26.72 23.03 9.43
N ASP A 239 -26.57 21.78 9.86
CA ASP A 239 -26.32 20.68 8.94
C ASP A 239 -27.65 20.22 8.33
N ALA A 240 -27.65 19.87 7.04
CA ALA A 240 -28.81 19.27 6.40
C ALA A 240 -29.07 17.87 7.01
N GLU A 241 -30.04 17.78 7.93
CA GLU A 241 -30.33 16.57 8.72
C GLU A 241 -30.65 15.32 7.89
N VAL A 242 -31.12 15.49 6.65
CA VAL A 242 -31.73 14.41 5.86
C VAL A 242 -30.69 13.54 5.13
N ARG A 243 -29.44 13.99 5.01
CA ARG A 243 -28.49 13.37 4.06
C ARG A 243 -27.14 12.98 4.65
N CYS A 244 -26.77 13.54 5.78
CA CYS A 244 -25.56 13.16 6.51
C CYS A 244 -25.98 12.61 7.87
N ASP A 245 -25.51 11.42 8.26
CA ASP A 245 -25.75 10.84 9.59
C ASP A 245 -25.33 11.84 10.70
N ALA A 246 -26.30 12.60 11.25
CA ALA A 246 -26.04 13.73 12.14
C ALA A 246 -25.27 13.31 13.42
N HIS A 247 -25.60 12.13 13.95
CA HIS A 247 -24.89 11.54 15.09
C HIS A 247 -23.42 11.26 14.78
N ALA A 248 -23.15 10.86 13.54
CA ALA A 248 -21.84 10.51 13.07
C ALA A 248 -20.98 11.79 12.85
N ASN A 249 -21.58 12.85 12.32
CA ASN A 249 -20.96 14.18 12.26
C ASN A 249 -20.66 14.72 13.65
N ASN A 250 -21.59 14.63 14.61
CA ASN A 250 -21.38 15.08 15.98
C ASN A 250 -20.19 14.39 16.67
N ARG A 251 -20.03 13.06 16.49
CA ARG A 251 -18.83 12.35 16.97
C ARG A 251 -17.54 12.88 16.36
N MET A 252 -17.55 13.22 15.07
CA MET A 252 -16.36 13.77 14.42
C MET A 252 -16.06 15.20 14.90
N ILE A 253 -17.09 16.01 15.11
CA ILE A 253 -16.99 17.35 15.72
C ILE A 253 -16.31 17.25 17.09
N GLU A 254 -16.76 16.32 17.95
CA GLU A 254 -16.12 16.08 19.25
C GLU A 254 -14.64 15.69 19.12
N MET A 255 -14.30 14.86 18.12
CA MET A 255 -12.91 14.44 17.88
C MET A 255 -12.03 15.59 17.42
N ILE A 256 -12.56 16.52 16.60
CA ILE A 256 -11.85 17.71 16.15
C ILE A 256 -11.62 18.66 17.34
N ILE A 257 -12.65 18.89 18.15
CA ILE A 257 -12.62 19.81 19.30
C ILE A 257 -11.74 19.29 20.45
N LYS A 258 -11.80 18.00 20.79
CA LYS A 258 -11.02 17.43 21.92
C LYS A 258 -9.50 17.42 21.69
N ARG A 259 -9.02 17.75 20.48
CA ARG A 259 -7.59 17.73 20.11
C ARG A 259 -7.16 18.92 19.22
N SER A 260 -7.95 19.99 19.18
CA SER A 260 -7.51 21.34 18.81
C SER A 260 -6.86 21.99 20.01
#